data_AF-A0A3C1SPQ0-F1
#
_entry.id   AF-A0A3C1SPQ0-F1
#
_cell.length_a   1.000
_cell.length_b   1.000
_cell.length_c   1.000
_cell.angle_alpha   90.00
_cell.angle_beta   90.00
_cell.angle_gamma   90.00
#
_symmetry.space_group_name_H-M   'P 1'
#
loop_
_entity.id
_entity.type
_entity.pdbx_description
1 polymer ?
#
loop_
_entity_poly.entity_id
_entity_poly.type
_entity_poly.pdbx_seq_one_letter_code
_entity_poly.pdbx_strand_id
1 'polypeptide(L)'
;MILPQLTDALLRCENRVATLTLNRDEVRNALTGTALIDDIVAVADWANRCEEVSALIITGAGSAFSAGGNIKDMAERAGDFAGDAAEVA
;
A
#
# COMPACT_ATOMS: atom_id res chain seq x y z
N MET A 1 -13.72 0.97 16.81
CA MET A 1 -12.54 0.91 15.93
C MET A 1 -11.95 2.30 15.67
N ILE A 2 -10.63 2.48 15.82
CA ILE A 2 -9.90 3.66 15.35
C ILE A 2 -9.18 3.26 14.06
N LEU A 3 -9.35 4.02 12.99
CA LEU A 3 -8.70 3.76 11.71
C LEU A 3 -7.32 4.45 11.64
N PRO A 4 -6.32 3.85 10.97
CA PRO A 4 -5.06 4.52 10.68
C PRO A 4 -5.28 5.77 9.82
N GLN A 5 -4.44 6.78 10.01
CA GLN A 5 -4.35 7.92 9.10
C GLN A 5 -3.57 7.49 7.87
N LEU A 6 -4.10 7.79 6.69
CA LEU A 6 -3.53 7.42 5.40
C LEU A 6 -3.36 8.67 4.54
N THR A 7 -2.37 8.65 3.66
CA THR A 7 -2.02 9.81 2.82
C THR A 7 -2.51 9.64 1.39
N ASP A 8 -2.17 8.51 0.77
CA ASP A 8 -2.38 8.21 -0.64
C ASP A 8 -3.36 7.03 -0.84
N ALA A 9 -3.85 6.42 0.24
CA ALA A 9 -4.85 5.36 0.24
C ALA A 9 -6.11 5.71 1.05
N LEU A 10 -7.20 4.99 0.78
CA LEU A 10 -8.47 5.10 1.49
C LEU A 10 -8.81 3.77 2.18
N LEU A 11 -9.28 3.80 3.43
CA LEU A 11 -9.67 2.62 4.17
C LEU A 11 -11.15 2.68 4.58
N ARG A 12 -11.89 1.61 4.30
CA ARG A 12 -13.27 1.39 4.75
C ARG A 12 -13.37 0.03 5.44
N CYS A 13 -14.14 -0.06 6.51
CA CYS A 13 -14.37 -1.34 7.19
C CYS A 13 -15.87 -1.59 7.37
N GLU A 14 -16.36 -2.71 6.86
CA GLU A 14 -17.76 -3.10 6.94
C GLU A 14 -17.90 -4.62 7.08
N ASN A 15 -18.83 -5.08 7.92
CA ASN A 15 -19.09 -6.52 8.11
C ASN A 15 -17.83 -7.35 8.38
N ARG A 16 -16.90 -6.80 9.17
CA ARG A 16 -15.59 -7.40 9.48
C ARG A 16 -14.62 -7.52 8.30
N VAL A 17 -14.89 -6.84 7.19
CA VAL A 17 -14.00 -6.78 6.02
C VAL A 17 -13.45 -5.35 5.92
N ALA A 18 -12.13 -5.22 5.98
CA ALA A 18 -11.42 -3.99 5.70
C ALA A 18 -11.08 -3.94 4.20
N THR A 19 -11.36 -2.83 3.53
CA THR A 19 -11.01 -2.59 2.13
C THR A 19 -10.10 -1.38 2.06
N LEU A 20 -8.85 -1.62 1.68
CA LEU A 20 -7.86 -0.60 1.36
C LEU A 20 -7.86 -0.32 -0.15
N THR A 21 -8.13 0.92 -0.52
CA THR A 21 -8.09 1.39 -1.91
C THR A 21 -6.87 2.28 -2.12
N LEU A 22 -5.92 1.85 -2.95
CA LEU A 22 -4.80 2.69 -3.40
C LEU A 22 -5.39 3.83 -4.26
N ASN A 23 -5.13 5.10 -3.91
CA ASN A 23 -5.89 6.23 -4.43
C ASN A 23 -5.00 7.27 -5.13
N ARG A 24 -4.20 6.79 -6.10
CA ARG A 24 -3.25 7.58 -6.91
C ARG A 24 -3.35 7.19 -8.39
N ASP A 25 -4.56 7.13 -8.95
CA ASP A 25 -4.83 6.69 -10.33
C ASP A 25 -4.08 7.56 -11.37
N GLU A 26 -3.81 8.83 -11.06
CA GLU A 26 -3.04 9.75 -11.90
C GLU A 26 -1.61 9.26 -12.17
N VAL A 27 -1.05 8.46 -11.27
CA VAL A 27 0.24 7.76 -11.43
C VAL A 27 0.06 6.24 -11.47
N ARG A 28 -1.16 5.76 -11.77
CA ARG A 28 -1.55 4.35 -11.82
C ARG A 28 -1.18 3.60 -10.53
N ASN A 29 -1.35 4.24 -9.38
CA ASN A 29 -1.04 3.69 -8.06
C ASN A 29 0.41 3.16 -7.97
N ALA A 30 1.38 3.89 -8.52
CA ALA A 30 2.81 3.58 -8.38
C ALA A 30 3.22 3.55 -6.90
N LEU A 31 3.95 2.51 -6.48
CA LEU A 31 4.29 2.28 -5.07
C LEU A 31 5.41 3.18 -4.57
N THR A 32 6.42 3.45 -5.40
CA THR A 32 7.50 4.38 -5.05
C THR A 32 7.19 5.79 -5.56
N GLY A 33 7.70 6.79 -4.85
CA GLY A 33 7.36 8.19 -5.10
C GLY A 33 5.95 8.59 -4.64
N THR A 34 5.24 7.70 -3.94
CA THR A 34 3.95 7.93 -3.27
C THR A 34 4.04 7.47 -1.83
N ALA A 35 3.02 7.76 -1.01
CA ALA A 35 2.93 7.25 0.37
C ALA A 35 2.27 5.86 0.46
N LEU A 36 2.04 5.18 -0.68
CA LEU A 36 1.27 3.93 -0.70
C LEU A 36 1.96 2.78 0.06
N ILE A 37 3.30 2.73 0.07
CA ILE A 37 4.03 1.69 0.82
C ILE A 37 3.77 1.85 2.33
N ASP A 38 3.96 3.07 2.86
CA ASP A 38 3.72 3.37 4.27
C ASP A 38 2.25 3.14 4.66
N ASP A 39 1.32 3.55 3.81
CA ASP A 39 -0.12 3.34 4.03
C ASP A 39 -0.47 1.84 4.06
N ILE A 40 0.08 1.03 3.13
CA ILE A 40 -0.14 -0.43 3.10
C ILE A 40 0.41 -1.07 4.38
N VAL A 41 1.62 -0.71 4.79
CA VAL A 41 2.25 -1.25 6.01
C VAL A 41 1.40 -0.88 7.23
N ALA A 42 1.02 0.39 7.37
CA ALA A 42 0.19 0.86 8.49
C ALA A 42 -1.15 0.11 8.60
N VAL A 43 -1.80 -0.16 7.46
CA VAL A 43 -3.08 -0.88 7.41
C VAL A 43 -2.90 -2.36 7.72
N ALA A 44 -1.87 -3.01 7.21
CA ALA A 44 -1.57 -4.41 7.52
C ALA A 44 -1.30 -4.58 9.03
N ASP A 45 -0.49 -3.70 9.59
CA ASP A 45 -0.16 -3.67 11.02
C ASP A 45 -1.39 -3.42 11.91
N TRP A 46 -2.27 -2.53 11.47
CA TRP A 46 -3.54 -2.27 12.13
C TRP A 46 -4.48 -3.49 12.04
N ALA A 47 -4.63 -4.09 10.86
CA ALA A 47 -5.53 -5.22 10.63
C ALA A 47 -5.13 -6.44 11.45
N ASN A 48 -3.82 -6.72 11.57
CA ASN A 48 -3.29 -7.81 12.40
C ASN A 48 -3.63 -7.68 13.89
N ARG A 49 -3.87 -6.46 14.38
CA ARG A 49 -4.19 -6.18 15.78
C ARG A 49 -5.68 -5.91 16.01
N CYS A 50 -6.49 -5.87 14.95
CA CYS A 50 -7.89 -5.50 15.02
C CYS A 50 -8.80 -6.73 15.02
N GLU A 51 -9.28 -7.14 16.19
CA GLU A 51 -10.18 -8.31 16.35
C GLU A 51 -11.53 -8.15 15.61
N GLU A 52 -11.91 -6.93 15.25
CA GLU A 52 -13.11 -6.63 14.46
C GLU A 52 -12.93 -6.93 12.97
N VAL A 53 -11.69 -7.12 12.49
CA VAL A 53 -11.37 -7.44 11.09
C VAL A 53 -11.11 -8.94 10.94
N SER A 54 -11.74 -9.55 9.94
CA SER A 54 -11.55 -10.94 9.55
C SER A 54 -10.86 -11.08 8.19
N ALA A 55 -10.92 -10.06 7.34
CA ALA A 55 -10.28 -10.04 6.03
C ALA A 55 -9.86 -8.62 5.63
N LEU A 56 -8.70 -8.51 5.00
CA LEU A 56 -8.23 -7.28 4.34
C LEU A 56 -8.25 -7.49 2.82
N ILE A 57 -9.03 -6.67 2.12
CA ILE A 57 -9.04 -6.55 0.67
C ILE A 57 -8.17 -5.34 0.32
N ILE A 58 -7.27 -5.51 -0.65
CA ILE A 58 -6.49 -4.42 -1.23
C ILE A 58 -6.90 -4.29 -2.69
N THR A 59 -7.25 -3.07 -3.12
CA THR A 59 -7.65 -2.77 -4.50
C THR A 59 -7.11 -1.40 -4.93
N GLY A 60 -7.13 -1.10 -6.23
CA GLY A 60 -6.75 0.20 -6.77
C GLY A 60 -7.98 1.02 -7.18
N ALA A 61 -7.93 2.33 -6.95
CA ALA A 61 -8.86 3.27 -7.57
C ALA A 61 -8.56 3.41 -9.06
N GLY A 62 -9.60 3.79 -9.82
CA GLY A 62 -9.47 4.11 -11.23
C GLY A 62 -9.26 2.89 -12.13
N SER A 63 -8.32 3.00 -13.07
CA SER A 63 -8.22 2.09 -14.22
C SER A 63 -7.29 0.89 -14.01
N ALA A 64 -6.47 0.91 -12.96
CA ALA A 64 -5.47 -0.12 -12.69
C ALA A 64 -5.34 -0.41 -11.19
N PHE A 65 -4.89 -1.62 -10.84
CA PHE A 65 -4.56 -1.95 -9.46
C PHE A 65 -3.31 -1.16 -9.00
N SER A 66 -2.15 -1.44 -9.59
CA SER A 66 -0.90 -0.71 -9.37
C SER A 66 0.07 -0.92 -10.54
N ALA A 67 0.83 0.11 -10.88
CA ALA A 67 1.94 0.05 -11.83
C ALA A 67 3.22 -0.56 -11.22
N GLY A 68 3.23 -0.86 -9.91
CA GLY A 68 4.40 -1.36 -9.18
C GLY A 68 5.39 -0.26 -8.81
N GLY A 69 6.67 -0.62 -8.64
CA GLY A 69 7.75 0.33 -8.40
C GLY A 69 7.99 1.23 -9.62
N ASN A 70 8.32 2.49 -9.39
CA ASN A 70 8.66 3.41 -10.46
C ASN A 70 10.06 3.10 -11.00
N ILE A 71 10.15 2.78 -12.29
CA ILE A 71 11.41 2.43 -12.96
C ILE A 71 12.46 3.54 -12.86
N LYS A 72 12.04 4.82 -12.76
CA LYS A 72 12.95 5.94 -12.57
C LYS A 72 13.72 5.83 -11.25
N ASP A 73 13.04 5.45 -10.18
CA ASP A 73 13.66 5.27 -8.85
C ASP A 73 14.52 3.99 -8.83
N MET A 74 14.09 2.94 -9.54
CA MET A 74 14.87 1.71 -9.72
C MET A 74 16.16 1.94 -10.52
N ALA A 75 16.15 2.83 -11.52
CA ALA A 75 17.30 3.14 -12.35
C ALA A 75 18.41 3.87 -11.58
N GLU A 76 18.05 4.65 -10.57
CA GLU A 76 18.98 5.36 -9.69
C GLU A 76 19.50 4.48 -8.54
N ARG A 77 18.94 3.27 -8.33
CA ARG A 77 19.23 2.39 -7.17
C ARG A 77 19.22 3.14 -5.84
N ALA A 78 18.34 4.13 -5.73
CA ALA A 78 18.18 4.95 -4.53
C ALA A 78 16.86 4.62 -3.83
N GLY A 79 16.80 4.79 -2.51
CA GLY A 79 15.58 4.51 -1.72
C GLY A 79 15.27 3.02 -1.58
N ASP A 80 14.00 2.64 -1.78
CA ASP A 80 13.44 1.30 -1.52
C ASP A 80 14.08 0.17 -2.35
N PHE A 81 14.88 0.49 -3.36
CA PHE A 81 15.55 -0.46 -4.26
C PHE A 81 17.08 -0.51 -4.11
N ALA A 82 17.63 0.00 -2.99
CA ALA A 82 19.07 0.01 -2.74
C ALA A 82 19.67 -1.35 -2.29
N GLY A 83 18.85 -2.40 -2.12
CA GLY A 83 19.29 -3.72 -1.63
C GLY A 83 19.83 -4.65 -2.72
N ASP A 84 20.74 -5.55 -2.35
CA ASP A 84 21.23 -6.63 -3.21
C ASP A 84 20.26 -7.82 -3.16
N ALA A 85 20.00 -8.45 -4.31
CA ALA A 85 19.15 -9.64 -4.41
C ALA A 85 19.68 -10.82 -3.56
N ALA A 86 20.98 -10.80 -3.22
CA ALA A 86 21.62 -11.79 -2.36
C ALA A 86 21.30 -11.64 -0.86
N GLU A 87 20.71 -10.52 -0.41
CA GLU A 87 20.47 -10.26 1.02
C GLU A 87 19.10 -10.77 1.51
N VAL A 88 18.28 -11.35 0.63
CA VAL A 88 16.99 -11.95 0.99
C VAL A 88 17.20 -13.46 1.22
N ALA A 89 17.65 -13.81 2.42
CA ALA A 89 17.73 -15.19 2.92
C ALA A 89 17.07 -15.33 4.29
#